data_AF-A0A3D3SRX2-F1
#
_entry.id   AF-A0A3D3SRX2-F1
#
_cell.length_a   1.000
_cell.length_b   1.000
_cell.length_c   1.000
_cell.angle_alpha   90.00
_cell.angle_beta   90.00
_cell.angle_gamma   90.00
#
_symmetry.space_group_name_H-M   'P 1'
#
loop_
_entity.id
_entity.type
_entity.pdbx_description
1 polymer ?
#
loop_
_entity_poly.entity_id
_entity_poly.type
_entity_poly.pdbx_seq_one_letter_code
_entity_poly.pdbx_strand_id
1 'polypeptide(L)'
;SGAVIDPRGLQELIPDWEKQGAPLNTPVTQDQFLFLSENGQTRVPTALLPSCFKNHGNYIASLSDLVKWLGQQAEALGVEIYPGFAAAEVLYNPQGEVCGIATGNMGVGKDGEPTNQF
;
A
#
# COMPACT_ATOMS: atom_id res chain seq x y z
N SER A 1 6.41 1.66 -5.15
CA SER A 1 5.83 0.65 -6.07
C SER A 1 5.29 1.37 -7.30
N GLY A 2 5.47 0.81 -8.51
CA GLY A 2 4.62 1.18 -9.64
C GLY A 2 3.30 0.45 -9.46
N ALA A 3 2.18 1.17 -9.42
CA ALA A 3 0.90 0.59 -9.07
C ALA A 3 -0.18 0.96 -10.09
N VAL A 4 -1.02 -0.02 -10.41
CA VAL A 4 -2.31 0.18 -11.07
C VAL A 4 -3.36 0.01 -9.98
N ILE A 5 -4.11 1.08 -9.71
CA ILE A 5 -5.04 1.17 -8.58
C ILE A 5 -6.46 1.16 -9.13
N ASP A 6 -7.26 0.21 -8.67
CA ASP A 6 -8.72 0.26 -8.80
C ASP A 6 -9.25 1.31 -7.79
N PRO A 7 -9.88 2.41 -8.25
CA PRO A 7 -10.32 3.48 -7.38
C PRO A 7 -11.51 3.08 -6.48
N ARG A 8 -12.17 1.93 -6.71
CA ARG A 8 -13.40 1.56 -6.00
C ARG A 8 -13.26 1.57 -4.48
N GLY A 9 -12.20 0.97 -3.94
CA GLY A 9 -11.97 0.95 -2.50
C GLY A 9 -11.72 2.35 -1.93
N LEU A 10 -11.01 3.21 -2.68
CA LEU A 10 -10.80 4.60 -2.30
C LEU A 10 -12.10 5.40 -2.38
N GLN A 11 -12.93 5.17 -3.41
CA GLN A 11 -14.22 5.80 -3.61
C GLN A 11 -15.22 5.44 -2.49
N GLU A 12 -15.18 4.20 -1.99
CA GLU A 12 -15.99 3.76 -0.85
C GLU A 12 -15.52 4.42 0.46
N LEU A 13 -14.19 4.56 0.64
CA LEU A 13 -13.60 5.16 1.85
C LEU A 13 -13.73 6.69 1.89
N ILE A 14 -13.42 7.37 0.78
CA ILE A 14 -13.40 8.83 0.63
C ILE A 14 -14.07 9.20 -0.71
N PRO A 15 -15.40 9.36 -0.75
CA PRO A 15 -16.14 9.52 -2.01
C PRO A 15 -15.76 10.74 -2.86
N ASP A 16 -15.17 11.76 -2.27
CA ASP A 16 -14.73 13.00 -2.91
C ASP A 16 -13.20 13.11 -3.01
N TRP A 17 -12.50 11.98 -3.01
CA TRP A 17 -11.03 11.89 -3.08
C TRP A 17 -10.42 12.73 -4.22
N GLU A 18 -11.09 12.83 -5.37
CA GLU A 18 -10.64 13.67 -6.50
C GLU A 18 -10.57 15.16 -6.10
N LYS A 19 -11.60 15.66 -5.41
CA LYS A 19 -11.67 17.06 -4.95
C LYS A 19 -10.72 17.32 -3.79
N GLN A 20 -10.46 16.28 -2.99
CA GLN A 20 -9.48 16.33 -1.90
C GLN A 20 -8.02 16.17 -2.39
N GLY A 21 -7.81 16.03 -3.71
CA GLY A 21 -6.49 16.06 -4.32
C GLY A 21 -5.71 14.75 -4.18
N ALA A 22 -6.37 13.60 -4.12
CA ALA A 22 -5.66 12.32 -4.09
C ALA A 22 -4.79 12.16 -5.37
N PRO A 23 -3.59 11.57 -5.27
CA PRO A 23 -2.61 11.55 -6.35
C PRO A 23 -2.89 10.47 -7.43
N LEU A 24 -4.14 10.32 -7.87
CA LEU A 24 -4.55 9.42 -8.94
C LEU A 24 -4.85 10.21 -10.23
N ASN A 25 -3.81 10.76 -10.84
CA ASN A 25 -3.95 11.70 -11.97
C ASN A 25 -3.84 11.04 -13.36
N THR A 26 -3.44 9.76 -13.42
CA THR A 26 -3.12 9.09 -14.69
C THR A 26 -4.07 7.91 -14.93
N PRO A 27 -5.22 8.11 -15.59
CA PRO A 27 -6.11 7.00 -15.93
C PRO A 27 -5.42 6.04 -16.91
N VAL A 28 -5.64 4.74 -16.76
CA VAL A 28 -5.14 3.73 -17.69
C VAL A 28 -5.87 3.87 -19.03
N THR A 29 -5.12 4.15 -20.08
CA THR A 29 -5.66 4.29 -21.45
C THR A 29 -5.47 3.04 -22.29
N GLN A 30 -4.47 2.21 -21.98
CA GLN A 30 -4.16 1.01 -22.72
C GLN A 30 -3.50 -0.07 -21.86
N ASP A 31 -3.98 -1.31 -22.01
CA ASP A 31 -3.31 -2.51 -21.53
C ASP A 31 -2.55 -3.22 -22.66
N GLN A 32 -1.32 -3.62 -22.38
CA GLN A 32 -0.51 -4.46 -23.27
C GLN A 32 0.00 -5.68 -22.51
N PHE A 33 -0.26 -6.86 -23.06
CA PHE A 33 0.26 -8.11 -22.54
C PHE A 33 1.15 -8.75 -23.61
N LEU A 34 2.38 -9.10 -23.23
CA LEU A 34 3.42 -9.56 -24.14
C LEU A 34 3.95 -10.92 -23.68
N PHE A 35 4.02 -11.87 -24.60
CA PHE A 35 4.83 -13.06 -24.41
C PHE A 35 6.23 -12.79 -24.96
N LEU A 36 7.24 -12.94 -24.11
CA LEU A 36 8.63 -12.71 -24.46
C LEU A 36 9.29 -14.03 -24.86
N SER A 37 10.15 -13.99 -25.87
CA SER A 37 11.10 -15.04 -26.24
C SER A 37 12.51 -14.45 -26.26
N GLU A 38 13.53 -15.31 -26.39
CA GLU A 38 14.93 -14.85 -26.47
C GLU A 38 15.16 -13.79 -27.55
N ASN A 39 14.45 -13.92 -28.68
CA ASN A 39 14.67 -13.11 -29.87
C ASN A 39 13.52 -12.14 -30.19
N GLY A 40 12.53 -11.97 -29.30
CA GLY A 40 11.43 -11.04 -29.57
C GLY A 40 10.26 -11.12 -28.62
N GLN A 41 9.14 -10.53 -29.05
CA GLN A 41 7.90 -10.49 -28.29
C GLN A 41 6.68 -10.65 -29.20
N THR A 42 5.67 -11.35 -28.71
CA THR A 42 4.36 -11.45 -29.35
C THR A 42 3.32 -10.83 -28.45
N ARG A 43 2.59 -9.83 -28.97
CA ARG A 43 1.50 -9.19 -28.24
C ARG A 43 0.24 -10.04 -28.29
N VAL A 44 -0.39 -10.23 -27.14
CA VAL A 44 -1.72 -10.82 -27.05
C VAL A 44 -2.77 -9.75 -27.37
N PRO A 45 -3.71 -10.00 -28.31
CA PRO A 45 -4.82 -9.09 -28.54
C PRO A 45 -5.65 -8.88 -27.26
N THR A 46 -5.91 -7.63 -26.89
CA THR A 46 -6.62 -7.28 -25.65
C THR A 46 -8.01 -7.93 -25.54
N ALA A 47 -8.67 -8.21 -26.67
CA ALA A 47 -9.96 -8.91 -26.70
C ALA A 47 -9.90 -10.34 -26.13
N LEU A 48 -8.75 -11.02 -26.28
CA LEU A 48 -8.52 -12.37 -25.79
C LEU A 48 -8.00 -12.39 -24.35
N LEU A 49 -7.69 -11.23 -23.76
CA LEU A 49 -7.22 -11.17 -22.38
C LEU A 49 -8.37 -11.46 -21.39
N PRO A 50 -8.10 -12.26 -20.35
CA PRO A 50 -8.99 -12.39 -19.19
C PRO A 50 -9.29 -11.02 -18.55
N SER A 51 -10.43 -10.90 -17.87
CA SER A 51 -10.86 -9.65 -17.23
C SER A 51 -9.87 -9.16 -16.16
N CYS A 52 -9.19 -10.06 -15.45
CA CYS A 52 -8.19 -9.70 -14.44
C CYS A 52 -6.94 -8.99 -15.00
N PHE A 53 -6.74 -8.99 -16.32
CA PHE A 53 -5.65 -8.26 -16.99
C PHE A 53 -6.13 -6.99 -17.69
N LYS A 54 -7.39 -6.59 -17.49
CA LYS A 54 -7.96 -5.36 -18.04
C LYS A 54 -8.08 -4.33 -16.94
N ASN A 55 -7.49 -3.17 -17.15
CA ASN A 55 -7.41 -2.09 -16.16
C ASN A 55 -8.25 -0.87 -16.55
N HIS A 56 -9.29 -1.06 -17.35
CA HIS A 56 -10.19 0.02 -17.72
C HIS A 56 -10.86 0.59 -16.46
N GLY A 57 -10.75 1.92 -16.26
CA GLY A 57 -11.23 2.60 -15.06
C GLY A 57 -10.22 2.67 -13.91
N ASN A 58 -9.06 2.02 -14.03
CA ASN A 58 -7.99 2.09 -13.04
C ASN A 58 -7.03 3.26 -13.32
N TYR A 59 -6.18 3.56 -12.34
CA TYR A 59 -5.20 4.64 -12.40
C TYR A 59 -3.77 4.11 -12.22
N ILE A 60 -2.83 4.65 -12.99
CA ILE A 60 -1.40 4.45 -12.79
C ILE A 60 -0.92 5.47 -11.78
N ALA A 61 -0.33 5.01 -10.68
CA ALA A 61 0.11 5.88 -9.60
C ALA A 61 1.31 5.33 -8.82
N SER A 62 1.93 6.23 -8.06
CA SER A 62 2.86 5.89 -6.99
C SER A 62 2.06 5.50 -5.75
N LEU A 63 2.11 4.23 -5.37
CA LEU A 63 1.44 3.78 -4.14
C LEU A 63 1.98 4.51 -2.90
N SER A 64 3.28 4.85 -2.91
CA SER A 64 3.89 5.59 -1.80
C SER A 64 3.30 6.98 -1.64
N ASP A 65 2.98 7.67 -2.74
CA ASP A 65 2.38 9.00 -2.67
C ASP A 65 0.90 8.92 -2.29
N LEU A 66 0.18 7.91 -2.78
CA LEU A 66 -1.18 7.63 -2.33
C LEU A 66 -1.24 7.32 -0.82
N VAL A 67 -0.35 6.49 -0.29
CA VAL A 67 -0.30 6.14 1.13
C VAL A 67 0.08 7.34 2.00
N LYS A 68 1.01 8.19 1.54
CA LYS A 68 1.32 9.46 2.24
C LYS A 68 0.09 10.37 2.31
N TRP A 69 -0.63 10.52 1.20
CA TRP A 69 -1.86 11.31 1.16
C TRP A 69 -2.93 10.71 2.08
N LEU A 70 -3.12 9.39 2.09
CA LEU A 70 -4.03 8.71 3.04
C LEU A 70 -3.65 8.96 4.50
N GLY A 71 -2.34 9.00 4.81
CA GLY A 71 -1.84 9.38 6.13
C GLY A 71 -2.29 10.79 6.53
N GLN A 72 -2.16 11.77 5.63
CA GLN A 72 -2.62 13.14 5.87
C GLN A 72 -4.13 13.20 6.14
N GLN A 73 -4.93 12.43 5.39
CA GLN A 73 -6.38 12.34 5.63
C GLN A 73 -6.69 11.73 7.00
N ALA A 74 -5.95 10.70 7.43
CA ALA A 74 -6.12 10.07 8.73
C ALA A 74 -5.70 11.00 9.88
N GLU A 75 -4.57 11.70 9.76
CA GLU A 75 -4.12 12.69 10.74
C GLU A 75 -5.13 13.83 10.90
N ALA A 76 -5.72 14.31 9.79
CA ALA A 76 -6.77 15.33 9.82
C ALA A 76 -8.04 14.86 10.56
N LEU A 77 -8.28 13.55 10.64
CA LEU A 77 -9.37 12.94 11.41
C LEU A 77 -8.99 12.67 12.88
N GLY A 78 -7.78 13.05 13.31
CA GLY A 78 -7.28 12.87 14.67
C GLY A 78 -6.63 11.52 14.94
N VAL A 79 -6.32 10.73 13.89
CA VAL A 79 -5.55 9.49 14.04
C VAL A 79 -4.09 9.83 14.36
N GLU A 80 -3.56 9.24 15.42
CA GLU A 80 -2.13 9.36 15.75
C GLU A 80 -1.32 8.37 14.91
N ILE A 81 -0.40 8.89 14.08
CA ILE A 81 0.48 8.08 13.25
C ILE A 81 1.90 8.13 13.81
N TYR A 82 2.45 6.96 14.19
CA TYR A 82 3.81 6.81 14.73
C TYR A 82 4.73 6.09 13.73
N PRO A 83 5.27 6.80 12.72
CA PRO A 83 6.20 6.19 11.77
C PRO A 83 7.51 5.79 12.47
N GLY A 84 8.09 4.67 12.05
CA GLY A 84 9.36 4.16 12.59
C GLY A 84 9.23 3.28 13.84
N PHE A 85 8.02 3.11 14.38
CA PHE A 85 7.75 2.21 15.50
C PHE A 85 7.13 0.91 14.99
N ALA A 86 7.93 -0.15 14.91
CA ALA A 86 7.44 -1.47 14.53
C ALA A 86 6.70 -2.13 15.70
N ALA A 87 5.48 -2.63 15.47
CA ALA A 87 4.80 -3.53 16.39
C ALA A 87 5.53 -4.88 16.41
N ALA A 88 6.26 -5.16 17.49
CA ALA A 88 7.18 -6.30 17.60
C ALA A 88 6.59 -7.48 18.37
N GLU A 89 5.67 -7.22 19.31
CA GLU A 89 5.04 -8.24 20.15
C GLU A 89 3.54 -8.00 20.23
N VAL A 90 2.74 -9.08 20.26
CA VAL A 90 1.30 -9.04 20.50
C VAL A 90 1.03 -9.31 21.97
N LEU A 91 0.25 -8.44 22.60
CA LEU A 91 -0.10 -8.54 24.02
C LEU A 91 -1.46 -9.21 24.17
N TYR A 92 -1.56 -10.15 25.13
CA TYR A 92 -2.79 -10.86 25.45
C TYR A 92 -3.23 -10.57 26.89
N ASN A 93 -4.54 -10.48 27.11
CA ASN A 93 -5.12 -10.38 28.45
C ASN A 93 -5.20 -11.76 29.13
N PRO A 94 -5.56 -11.84 30.43
CA PRO A 94 -5.69 -13.11 31.14
C PRO A 94 -6.71 -14.10 30.56
N GLN A 95 -7.64 -13.61 29.72
CA GLN A 95 -8.65 -14.41 29.01
C GLN A 95 -8.13 -14.95 27.67
N GLY A 96 -6.90 -14.59 27.27
CA GLY A 96 -6.29 -15.01 26.01
C GLY A 96 -6.66 -14.15 24.80
N GLU A 97 -7.27 -12.98 25.00
CA GLU A 97 -7.67 -12.06 23.93
C GLU A 97 -6.58 -11.02 23.66
N VAL A 98 -6.43 -10.59 22.41
CA VAL A 98 -5.48 -9.54 22.03
C VAL A 98 -5.88 -8.22 22.67
N CYS A 99 -5.00 -7.62 23.47
CA CYS A 99 -5.22 -6.33 24.12
C CYS A 99 -4.30 -5.21 23.62
N GLY A 100 -3.32 -5.53 22.77
CA GLY A 100 -2.47 -4.52 22.16
C GLY A 100 -1.21 -5.09 21.52
N ILE A 101 -0.25 -4.20 21.27
CA ILE A 101 1.09 -4.54 20.81
C ILE A 101 2.13 -3.82 21.67
N ALA A 102 3.35 -4.35 21.71
CA ALA A 102 4.52 -3.62 22.18
C ALA A 102 5.45 -3.30 21.00
N THR A 103 6.06 -2.12 21.03
CA THR A 103 7.04 -1.70 20.02
C THR A 103 8.39 -2.35 20.28
N GLY A 104 9.19 -2.53 19.23
CA GLY A 104 10.54 -3.09 19.37
C GLY A 104 11.45 -2.24 20.25
N ASN A 105 12.27 -2.90 21.07
CA ASN A 105 13.29 -2.23 21.90
C ASN A 105 14.34 -1.58 21.00
N MET A 106 14.74 -0.36 21.35
CA MET A 106 15.93 0.28 20.77
C MET A 106 17.17 -0.11 21.59
N GLY A 107 18.36 0.07 21.01
CA GLY A 107 19.60 -0.19 21.73
C GLY A 107 19.97 -1.67 21.90
N VAL A 108 19.42 -2.58 21.09
CA VAL A 108 19.86 -3.99 21.03
C VAL A 108 20.99 -4.15 19.99
N GLY A 109 22.08 -4.80 20.39
CA GLY A 109 23.24 -5.07 19.55
C GLY A 109 22.96 -6.10 18.46
N LYS A 110 23.85 -6.21 17.47
CA LYS A 110 23.75 -7.23 16.41
C LYS A 110 23.83 -8.67 16.95
N ASP A 111 24.48 -8.84 18.10
CA ASP A 111 24.57 -10.07 18.88
C ASP A 111 23.30 -10.41 19.66
N GLY A 112 22.33 -9.48 19.72
CA GLY A 112 21.06 -9.65 20.45
C GLY A 112 21.12 -9.17 21.90
N GLU A 113 22.26 -8.66 22.37
CA GLU A 113 22.46 -8.20 23.74
C GLU A 113 22.14 -6.70 23.90
N PRO A 114 21.66 -6.25 25.08
CA PRO A 114 21.48 -4.83 25.36
C PRO A 114 22.79 -4.05 25.27
N THR A 115 22.76 -2.90 24.59
CA THR A 115 23.88 -1.96 24.56
C THR A 115 23.79 -0.95 25.71
N ASN A 116 24.79 -0.08 25.85
CA ASN A 116 24.76 1.05 26.79
C ASN A 116 23.64 2.09 26.51
N GLN A 117 22.91 1.93 25.39
CA GLN A 117 21.81 2.81 24.97
C GLN A 117 20.45 2.10 24.97
N PHE A 118 20.35 0.94 25.62
CA PHE A 118 19.08 0.23 25.80
C PHE A 118 18.15 0.98 26.75
#